data_AF-A0A9W9LY15-F1
#
_entry.id   AF-A0A9W9LY15-F1
#
_cell.length_a   1.000
_cell.length_b   1.000
_cell.length_c   1.000
_cell.angle_alpha   90.00
_cell.angle_beta   90.00
_cell.angle_gamma   90.00
#
_symmetry.space_group_name_H-M   'P 1'
#
loop_
_entity.id
_entity.type
_entity.pdbx_description
1 polymer ?
#
loop_
_entity_poly.entity_id
_entity_poly.type
_entity_poly.pdbx_seq_one_letter_code
_entity_poly.pdbx_strand_id
1 'polypeptide(L)'
;MPRQEINLEPYRDVIIALFHHGISSNTISRTLEGCYNIQVKERTIQSRLRKWGIRKRHQTTTGDEALHARIKMLFIQDRLTDKAMLDMLRQEGYGISERTLRRLRCKLGLHSRASEPEQPQEQEQMQMHTIVSRSRAEGQLV
;
A
#
# COMPACT_ATOMS: atom_id res chain seq x y z
N MET A 1 -20.19 36.06 -22.44
CA MET A 1 -19.88 35.18 -23.60
C MET A 1 -19.93 33.73 -23.16
N PRO A 2 -20.78 32.87 -23.75
CA PRO A 2 -20.79 31.45 -23.44
C PRO A 2 -19.46 30.82 -23.88
N ARG A 3 -18.88 29.99 -23.02
CA ARG A 3 -17.59 29.34 -23.28
C ARG A 3 -17.82 28.20 -24.27
N GLN A 4 -17.11 28.19 -25.40
CA GLN A 4 -17.21 27.11 -26.39
C GLN A 4 -16.92 25.76 -25.71
N GLU A 5 -17.89 24.84 -25.80
CA GLU A 5 -17.71 23.49 -25.32
C GLU A 5 -16.87 22.70 -26.33
N ILE A 6 -15.64 22.37 -25.94
CA ILE A 6 -14.82 21.43 -26.70
C ILE A 6 -15.45 20.04 -26.55
N ASN A 7 -15.72 19.41 -27.70
CA ASN A 7 -16.22 18.04 -27.73
C ASN A 7 -15.08 17.06 -27.45
N LEU A 8 -15.11 16.46 -26.26
CA LEU A 8 -14.10 15.50 -25.78
C LEU A 8 -14.62 14.06 -25.78
N GLU A 9 -15.87 13.83 -26.22
CA GLU A 9 -16.43 12.48 -26.37
C GLU A 9 -15.59 11.55 -27.26
N PRO A 10 -15.05 11.96 -28.43
CA PRO A 10 -14.27 11.04 -29.26
C PRO A 10 -12.92 10.64 -28.63
N TYR A 11 -12.43 11.39 -27.65
CA TYR A 11 -11.17 11.12 -26.94
C TYR A 11 -11.40 10.55 -25.55
N ARG A 12 -12.64 10.21 -25.23
CA ARG A 12 -13.04 9.71 -23.91
C ARG A 12 -12.15 8.56 -23.48
N ASP A 13 -12.07 7.49 -24.27
CA ASP A 13 -11.35 6.28 -23.88
C ASP A 13 -9.85 6.52 -23.67
N VAL A 14 -9.25 7.39 -24.49
CA VAL A 14 -7.84 7.79 -24.35
C VAL A 14 -7.61 8.53 -23.03
N ILE A 15 -8.47 9.51 -22.72
CA ILE A 15 -8.38 10.29 -21.48
C ILE A 15 -8.56 9.38 -20.26
N ILE A 16 -9.47 8.42 -20.35
CA ILE A 16 -9.74 7.44 -19.29
C ILE A 16 -8.53 6.54 -19.07
N ALA A 17 -7.96 5.99 -20.14
CA ALA A 17 -6.77 5.15 -20.07
C ALA A 17 -5.61 5.90 -19.41
N LEU A 18 -5.30 7.11 -19.89
CA LEU A 18 -4.23 7.95 -19.32
C LEU A 18 -4.47 8.23 -17.82
N PHE A 19 -5.72 8.50 -17.45
CA PHE A 19 -6.09 8.73 -16.05
C PHE A 19 -5.93 7.48 -15.19
N HIS A 20 -6.26 6.29 -15.70
CA HIS A 20 -6.04 5.01 -15.02
C HIS A 20 -4.55 4.66 -14.87
N HIS A 21 -3.70 5.07 -15.81
CA HIS A 21 -2.24 4.98 -15.69
C HIS A 21 -1.65 5.94 -14.63
N GLY A 22 -2.49 6.71 -13.93
CA GLY A 22 -2.06 7.63 -12.87
C GLY A 22 -1.52 8.97 -13.39
N ILE A 23 -1.70 9.25 -14.68
CA ILE A 23 -1.25 10.50 -15.31
C ILE A 23 -2.11 11.67 -14.81
N SER A 24 -1.45 12.77 -14.45
CA SER A 24 -2.14 13.96 -13.93
C SER A 24 -3.00 14.62 -15.02
N SER A 25 -4.10 15.27 -14.63
CA SER A 25 -4.99 15.97 -15.56
C SER A 25 -4.28 17.08 -16.35
N ASN A 26 -3.23 17.69 -15.80
CA ASN A 26 -2.40 18.67 -16.51
C ASN A 26 -1.54 17.99 -17.59
N THR A 27 -0.92 16.85 -17.28
CA THR A 27 -0.16 16.08 -18.26
C THR A 27 -1.06 15.55 -19.38
N ILE A 28 -2.25 15.03 -19.05
CA ILE A 28 -3.27 14.60 -20.03
C ILE A 28 -3.59 15.76 -21.00
N SER A 29 -3.72 16.98 -20.47
CA SER A 29 -3.95 18.18 -21.28
C SER A 29 -2.86 18.40 -22.32
N ARG A 30 -1.60 18.29 -21.92
CA ARG A 30 -0.43 18.43 -22.82
C ARG A 30 -0.35 17.31 -23.85
N THR A 31 -0.72 16.08 -23.47
CA THR A 31 -0.79 14.95 -24.40
C THR A 31 -1.87 15.16 -25.46
N LEU A 32 -3.03 15.69 -25.08
CA LEU A 32 -4.11 16.00 -26.03
C LEU A 32 -3.75 17.14 -26.98
N GLU A 33 -3.04 18.15 -26.47
CA GLU A 33 -2.47 19.22 -27.27
C GLU A 33 -1.43 18.68 -28.27
N GLY A 34 -0.48 17.86 -27.83
CA GLY A 34 0.58 17.34 -28.70
C GLY A 34 0.14 16.30 -29.73
N CYS A 35 -0.76 15.39 -29.37
CA CYS A 35 -1.16 14.28 -30.25
C CYS A 35 -2.37 14.62 -31.14
N TYR A 36 -3.30 15.42 -30.64
CA TYR A 36 -4.59 15.68 -31.30
C TYR A 36 -4.81 17.17 -31.62
N ASN A 37 -3.87 18.05 -31.27
CA ASN A 37 -3.96 19.51 -31.43
C ASN A 37 -5.18 20.12 -30.70
N ILE A 38 -5.57 19.54 -29.56
CA ILE A 38 -6.73 19.98 -28.78
C ILE A 38 -6.31 20.74 -27.54
N GLN A 39 -6.64 22.03 -27.51
CA GLN A 39 -6.38 22.93 -26.39
C GLN A 39 -7.44 22.81 -25.31
N VAL A 40 -7.21 21.93 -24.33
CA VAL A 40 -8.04 21.81 -23.14
C VAL A 40 -7.35 22.41 -21.93
N LYS A 41 -8.13 22.84 -20.94
CA LYS A 41 -7.59 23.18 -19.61
C LYS A 41 -7.80 22.01 -18.68
N GLU A 42 -6.95 21.86 -17.68
CA GLU A 42 -7.06 20.85 -16.63
C GLU A 42 -8.49 20.76 -16.05
N ARG A 43 -9.09 21.92 -15.73
CA ARG A 43 -10.47 21.99 -15.21
C ARG A 43 -11.50 21.33 -16.13
N THR A 44 -11.29 21.40 -17.44
CA THR A 44 -12.19 20.82 -18.44
C THR A 44 -12.05 19.30 -18.41
N ILE A 45 -10.83 18.77 -18.31
CA ILE A 45 -10.57 17.34 -18.15
C ILE A 45 -11.18 16.82 -16.85
N GLN A 46 -10.96 17.50 -15.73
CA GLN A 46 -11.56 17.12 -14.44
C GLN A 46 -13.09 17.14 -14.50
N SER A 47 -13.69 18.16 -15.13
CA SER A 47 -15.15 18.24 -15.29
C SER A 47 -15.70 17.08 -16.14
N ARG A 48 -15.04 16.75 -17.26
CA ARG A 48 -15.44 15.61 -18.11
C ARG A 48 -15.25 14.27 -17.40
N LEU A 49 -14.14 14.06 -16.70
CA LEU A 49 -13.92 12.88 -15.87
C LEU A 49 -15.05 12.72 -14.84
N ARG A 50 -15.46 13.80 -14.16
CA ARG A 50 -16.61 13.79 -13.24
C ARG A 50 -17.92 13.45 -13.95
N LYS A 51 -18.16 14.02 -15.13
CA LYS A 51 -19.36 13.75 -15.96
C LYS A 51 -19.41 12.28 -16.41
N TRP A 52 -18.26 11.69 -16.73
CA TRP A 52 -18.12 10.28 -17.08
C TRP A 52 -18.14 9.33 -15.87
N GLY A 53 -18.29 9.86 -14.64
CA GLY A 53 -18.31 9.06 -13.41
C GLY A 53 -16.94 8.59 -12.93
N ILE A 54 -15.87 9.12 -13.53
CA ILE A 54 -14.49 8.68 -13.28
C ILE A 54 -13.90 9.56 -12.21
N ARG A 55 -13.80 8.98 -11.03
CA ARG A 55 -13.13 9.59 -9.89
C ARG A 55 -11.80 8.90 -9.72
N LYS A 56 -10.79 9.65 -9.27
CA LYS A 56 -9.57 9.04 -8.73
C LYS A 56 -10.04 8.16 -7.58
N ARG A 57 -10.10 6.85 -7.79
CA ARG A 57 -10.30 5.92 -6.69
C ARG A 57 -9.06 6.14 -5.85
N HIS A 58 -9.19 6.81 -4.69
CA HIS A 58 -8.15 6.68 -3.69
C HIS A 58 -7.96 5.18 -3.58
N GLN A 59 -6.76 4.70 -3.87
CA GLN A 59 -6.37 3.32 -3.63
C GLN A 59 -6.35 3.20 -2.11
N THR A 60 -7.53 3.23 -1.53
CA THR A 60 -7.72 3.04 -0.11
C THR A 60 -7.22 1.64 0.10
N THR A 61 -6.40 1.48 1.11
CA THR A 61 -5.92 0.23 1.70
C THR A 61 -7.01 -0.87 1.77
N THR A 62 -8.30 -0.48 1.75
CA THR A 62 -9.50 -1.31 1.69
C THR A 62 -9.82 -2.00 0.35
N GLY A 63 -9.15 -1.64 -0.74
CA GLY A 63 -9.38 -2.18 -2.08
C GLY A 63 -8.14 -2.81 -2.71
N ASP A 64 -7.04 -2.93 -1.95
CA ASP A 64 -5.82 -3.59 -2.39
C ASP A 64 -5.90 -5.09 -2.06
N GLU A 65 -6.12 -5.91 -3.08
CA GLU A 65 -6.23 -7.36 -2.95
C GLU A 65 -4.92 -8.01 -2.52
N ALA A 66 -3.78 -7.46 -2.95
CA ALA A 66 -2.46 -7.96 -2.56
C ALA A 66 -2.24 -7.75 -1.06
N LEU A 67 -2.61 -6.58 -0.55
CA LEU A 67 -2.57 -6.30 0.88
C LEU A 67 -3.52 -7.21 1.67
N HIS A 68 -4.74 -7.44 1.17
CA HIS A 68 -5.67 -8.36 1.83
C HIS A 68 -5.13 -9.80 1.89
N ALA A 69 -4.52 -10.28 0.81
CA ALA A 69 -3.88 -11.59 0.76
C ALA A 69 -2.72 -11.68 1.77
N ARG A 70 -1.91 -10.62 1.86
CA ARG A 70 -0.80 -10.58 2.81
C ARG A 70 -1.26 -10.61 4.26
N ILE A 71 -2.27 -9.80 4.62
CA ILE A 71 -2.87 -9.80 5.96
C ILE A 71 -3.42 -11.19 6.32
N LYS A 72 -4.06 -11.89 5.37
CA LYS A 72 -4.52 -13.27 5.59
C LYS A 72 -3.38 -14.23 5.85
N MET A 73 -2.29 -14.15 5.08
CA MET A 73 -1.12 -15.01 5.28
C MET A 73 -0.49 -14.77 6.65
N LEU A 74 -0.20 -13.52 7.02
CA LEU A 74 0.41 -13.19 8.31
C LEU A 74 -0.45 -13.62 9.51
N PHE A 75 -1.78 -13.59 9.37
CA PHE A 75 -2.70 -13.99 10.44
C PHE A 75 -2.96 -15.50 10.52
N ILE A 76 -3.03 -16.19 9.38
CA ILE A 76 -3.37 -17.62 9.34
C ILE A 76 -2.11 -18.49 9.47
N GLN A 77 -1.05 -18.15 8.76
CA GLN A 77 0.19 -18.92 8.67
C GLN A 77 1.12 -18.59 9.84
N ASP A 78 1.41 -17.30 10.04
CA ASP A 78 2.41 -16.85 11.03
C ASP A 78 1.80 -16.55 12.41
N ARG A 79 0.46 -16.60 12.53
CA ARG A 79 -0.31 -16.34 13.78
C ARG A 79 0.10 -15.04 14.49
N LEU A 80 0.50 -14.02 13.72
CA LEU A 80 1.06 -12.80 14.29
C LEU A 80 0.01 -11.92 14.98
N THR A 81 0.48 -11.16 15.98
CA THR A 81 -0.32 -10.12 16.62
C THR A 81 -0.47 -8.90 15.71
N ASP A 82 -1.46 -8.03 16.00
CA ASP A 82 -1.71 -6.82 15.20
C ASP A 82 -0.49 -5.90 15.07
N LYS A 83 0.34 -5.82 16.12
CA LYS A 83 1.56 -5.01 16.10
C LYS A 83 2.63 -5.60 15.18
N ALA A 84 2.91 -6.90 15.32
CA ALA A 84 3.89 -7.58 14.48
C ALA A 84 3.46 -7.59 12.99
N MET A 85 2.16 -7.80 12.71
CA MET A 85 1.62 -7.68 11.36
C MET A 85 1.80 -6.27 10.78
N LEU A 86 1.57 -5.24 11.59
CA LEU A 86 1.73 -3.85 11.16
C LEU A 86 3.20 -3.53 10.83
N ASP A 87 4.15 -4.01 11.63
CA ASP A 87 5.57 -3.78 11.40
C ASP A 87 6.05 -4.50 10.13
N MET A 88 5.63 -5.75 9.90
CA MET A 88 5.90 -6.47 8.66
C MET A 88 5.34 -5.75 7.43
N LEU A 89 4.08 -5.29 7.51
CA LEU A 89 3.44 -4.56 6.42
C LEU A 89 4.13 -3.22 6.14
N ARG A 90 4.64 -2.54 7.16
CA ARG A 90 5.45 -1.32 6.99
C ARG A 90 6.80 -1.60 6.33
N GLN A 91 7.48 -2.68 6.72
CA GLN A 91 8.73 -3.11 6.09
C GLN A 91 8.54 -3.44 4.60
N GLU A 92 7.39 -4.00 4.24
CA GLU A 92 7.01 -4.28 2.85
C GLU A 92 6.58 -3.02 2.05
N GLY A 93 6.53 -1.85 2.70
CA GLY A 93 6.19 -0.57 2.06
C GLY A 93 4.71 -0.19 2.14
N TYR A 94 3.88 -0.94 2.87
CA TYR A 94 2.48 -0.59 3.09
C TYR A 94 2.36 0.46 4.20
N GLY A 95 2.02 1.70 3.84
CA GLY A 95 1.81 2.82 4.76
C GLY A 95 0.47 2.78 5.51
N ILE A 96 0.18 1.69 6.23
CA ILE A 96 -1.11 1.49 6.89
C ILE A 96 -1.07 1.84 8.37
N SER A 97 -2.19 2.34 8.89
CA SER A 97 -2.38 2.57 10.32
C SER A 97 -2.98 1.35 11.01
N GLU A 98 -2.72 1.18 12.31
CA GLU A 98 -3.26 0.08 13.12
C GLU A 98 -4.80 0.04 13.06
N ARG A 99 -5.44 1.22 13.09
CA ARG A 99 -6.90 1.34 12.96
C ARG A 99 -7.40 0.80 11.61
N THR A 100 -6.62 1.00 10.54
CA THR A 100 -6.92 0.48 9.20
C THR A 100 -6.72 -1.03 9.14
N LEU A 101 -5.63 -1.53 9.72
CA LEU A 101 -5.35 -2.97 9.82
C LEU A 101 -6.47 -3.72 10.56
N ARG A 102 -6.91 -3.21 11.72
CA ARG A 102 -8.03 -3.80 12.48
C ARG A 102 -9.32 -3.82 11.67
N ARG A 103 -9.65 -2.71 11.00
CA ARG A 103 -10.84 -2.64 10.13
C ARG A 103 -10.77 -3.66 8.99
N LEU A 104 -9.59 -3.83 8.38
CA LEU A 104 -9.35 -4.83 7.33
C LEU A 104 -9.50 -6.24 7.85
N ARG A 105 -8.92 -6.56 9.02
CA ARG A 105 -9.12 -7.86 9.67
C ARG A 105 -10.59 -8.19 9.87
N CYS A 106 -11.38 -7.26 10.40
CA CYS A 106 -12.82 -7.46 10.57
C CYS A 106 -13.53 -7.69 9.23
N LYS A 107 -13.19 -6.91 8.20
CA LYS A 107 -13.77 -7.07 6.85
C LYS A 107 -13.42 -8.42 6.22
N LEU A 108 -12.24 -8.96 6.52
CA LEU A 108 -11.77 -10.26 6.04
C LEU A 108 -12.23 -11.44 6.92
N GLY A 109 -13.02 -11.18 7.98
CA GLY A 109 -13.50 -12.21 8.91
C GLY A 109 -12.41 -12.79 9.82
N LEU A 110 -11.26 -12.12 9.94
CA LEU A 110 -10.10 -12.55 10.73
C LEU A 110 -10.25 -12.13 12.20
N HIS A 111 -11.35 -12.59 12.82
CA HIS A 111 -11.63 -12.35 14.23
C HIS A 111 -10.76 -13.28 15.08
N SER A 112 -10.02 -12.73 16.03
CA SER A 112 -9.38 -13.54 17.07
C SER A 112 -10.50 -14.20 17.85
N ARG A 113 -10.58 -15.54 17.83
CA ARG A 113 -11.29 -16.22 18.92
C ARG A 113 -10.49 -15.89 20.17
N ALA A 114 -11.13 -15.21 21.12
CA ALA A 114 -10.50 -14.88 22.38
C ALA A 114 -9.92 -16.16 22.99
N SER A 115 -8.75 -16.00 23.62
CA SER A 115 -8.00 -17.02 24.37
C SER A 115 -6.95 -17.80 23.56
N GLU A 116 -5.85 -17.15 23.19
CA GLU A 116 -4.53 -17.69 23.57
C GLU A 116 -3.67 -16.50 24.00
N PRO A 117 -3.21 -16.44 25.27
CA PRO A 117 -2.14 -15.54 25.63
C PRO A 117 -0.80 -16.10 25.11
N GLU A 118 0.18 -15.22 24.99
CA GLU A 118 1.63 -15.50 24.81
C GLU A 118 2.07 -15.69 23.33
N GLN A 119 3.14 -15.05 22.84
CA GLN A 119 4.44 -14.80 23.46
C GLN A 119 4.99 -13.39 23.08
N PRO A 120 5.80 -12.74 23.93
CA PRO A 120 6.71 -11.69 23.49
C PRO A 120 7.66 -12.28 22.45
N GLN A 121 7.73 -11.71 21.24
CA GLN A 121 8.81 -12.02 20.32
C GLN A 121 10.09 -11.43 20.91
N GLU A 122 10.79 -12.26 21.70
CA GLU A 122 12.19 -12.06 22.00
C GLU A 122 12.91 -11.92 20.67
N GLN A 123 13.59 -10.78 20.52
CA GLN A 123 14.45 -10.52 19.40
C GLN A 123 15.60 -11.54 19.48
N GLU A 124 15.48 -12.65 18.76
CA GLU A 124 16.59 -13.51 18.36
C GLU A 124 17.52 -12.71 17.43
N GLN A 125 18.26 -11.78 18.03
CA GLN A 125 19.53 -11.33 17.49
C GLN A 125 20.58 -12.35 17.94
N MET A 126 20.74 -13.35 17.10
CA MET A 126 21.88 -14.23 17.03
C MET A 126 23.20 -13.44 17.16
N GLN A 127 23.85 -13.51 18.32
CA GLN A 127 25.30 -13.35 18.45
C GLN A 127 25.88 -14.56 19.17
N MET A 128 25.84 -15.67 18.44
CA MET A 128 26.72 -16.83 18.61
C MET A 128 28.17 -16.44 18.25
N HIS A 129 28.85 -15.72 19.14
CA HIS A 129 30.32 -15.66 19.16
C HIS A 129 30.79 -15.19 20.54
N THR A 130 31.24 -16.13 21.38
CA THR A 130 32.41 -16.06 22.29
C THR A 130 32.30 -17.20 23.30
N ILE A 131 32.32 -18.44 22.82
CA ILE A 131 32.67 -19.62 23.63
C ILE A 131 34.01 -20.15 23.11
N VAL A 132 35.08 -19.35 23.21
CA VAL A 132 36.47 -19.83 23.20
C VAL A 132 37.29 -18.83 24.01
N SER A 133 37.34 -19.00 25.33
CA SER A 133 38.39 -18.39 26.20
C SER A 133 38.43 -19.02 27.60
N ARG A 134 37.73 -20.13 27.84
CA ARG A 134 37.78 -20.85 29.12
C ARG A 134 38.30 -22.26 28.89
N SER A 135 39.59 -22.38 28.59
CA SER A 135 40.41 -23.59 28.80
C SER A 135 41.83 -23.37 28.25
N ARG A 136 42.70 -22.66 28.97
CA ARG A 136 44.12 -23.05 28.99
C ARG A 136 44.87 -22.51 30.21
N ALA A 137 45.52 -23.44 30.88
CA ALA A 137 46.58 -23.28 31.87
C ALA A 137 46.14 -22.98 33.31
N GLU A 138 45.66 -24.03 33.97
CA GLU A 138 46.17 -24.36 35.30
C GLU A 138 47.70 -24.51 35.24
N GLY A 139 48.39 -24.01 36.26
CA GLY A 139 49.81 -24.32 36.52
C GLY A 139 50.62 -23.10 36.90
N GLN A 140 50.72 -22.79 38.19
CA GLN A 140 51.98 -22.97 38.95
C GLN A 140 51.73 -22.68 40.44
N LEU A 141 51.92 -23.73 41.25
CA LEU A 141 52.39 -23.64 42.63
C LEU A 141 53.82 -23.06 42.62
N VAL A 142 54.14 -22.14 43.53
CA VAL A 142 54.94 -22.33 44.76
C VAL A 142 54.93 -20.99 45.51
#